data_AF-A0A345C3S3-F1
#
_entry.id   AF-A0A345C3S3-F1
#
_cell.length_a   1.000
_cell.length_b   1.000
_cell.length_c   1.000
_cell.angle_alpha   90.00
_cell.angle_beta   90.00
_cell.angle_gamma   90.00
#
_symmetry.space_group_name_H-M   'P 1'
#
loop_
_entity.id
_entity.type
_entity.pdbx_description
1 polymer ?
#
loop_
_entity_poly.entity_id
_entity_poly.type
_entity_poly.pdbx_seq_one_letter_code
_entity_poly.pdbx_strand_id
1 'polypeptide(L)'
;MDSKLRNLKQRVFLFIAIFIISSSLLINLLTTPNELWVFYIVGPVLYALLCINHTILSKAHAGSKIIFQVLALSAMLIVIDVTAGATRWSVHYVIPFLVIVATLIVTIIILRKPMKWREYLGYMMTMIVLGFMPVLLFLSTLSYVLWPSAITALYALLTFIGMVLFANKTMKNEIVRRFHF
;
A
#
# COMPACT_ATOMS: atom_id res chain seq x y z
N MET A 1 -10.99 0.45 30.94
CA MET A 1 -9.76 -0.35 31.14
C MET A 1 -8.99 -0.52 29.83
N ASP A 2 -9.67 -0.76 28.70
CA ASP A 2 -9.06 -1.01 27.38
C ASP A 2 -8.25 0.15 26.77
N SER A 3 -8.58 1.40 27.08
CA SER A 3 -7.83 2.57 26.57
C SER A 3 -6.44 2.69 27.19
N LYS A 4 -6.29 2.40 28.50
CA LYS A 4 -4.99 2.41 29.18
C LYS A 4 -4.07 1.31 28.66
N LEU A 5 -4.59 0.09 28.49
CA LEU A 5 -3.84 -1.05 27.92
C LEU A 5 -3.40 -0.79 26.47
N ARG A 6 -4.27 -0.17 25.66
CA ARG A 6 -3.93 0.22 24.28
C ARG A 6 -2.79 1.24 24.24
N ASN A 7 -2.87 2.27 25.07
CA ASN A 7 -1.83 3.31 25.15
C ASN A 7 -0.50 2.74 25.66
N LEU A 8 -0.52 1.80 26.61
CA LEU A 8 0.68 1.12 27.08
C LEU A 8 1.34 0.31 25.95
N LYS A 9 0.57 -0.50 25.21
CA LYS A 9 1.08 -1.28 24.07
C LYS A 9 1.73 -0.39 23.00
N GLN A 10 1.11 0.75 22.68
CA GLN A 10 1.68 1.71 21.73
C GLN A 10 2.98 2.33 22.23
N ARG A 11 3.05 2.72 23.51
CA ARG A 11 4.28 3.27 24.10
C ARG A 11 5.42 2.26 24.12
N VAL A 12 5.15 1.02 24.49
CA VAL A 12 6.13 -0.07 24.47
C VAL A 12 6.62 -0.32 23.04
N PHE A 13 5.71 -0.39 22.07
CA PHE A 13 6.08 -0.60 20.68
C PHE A 13 6.92 0.55 20.10
N LEU A 14 6.55 1.80 20.40
CA LEU A 14 7.35 2.98 20.05
C LEU A 14 8.73 2.94 20.69
N PHE A 15 8.82 2.59 21.97
CA PHE A 15 10.10 2.48 22.68
C PHE A 15 11.01 1.41 22.05
N ILE A 16 10.47 0.23 21.74
CA ILE A 16 11.21 -0.85 21.05
C ILE A 16 11.69 -0.36 19.67
N ALA A 17 10.83 0.31 18.91
CA ALA A 17 11.21 0.81 17.59
C ALA A 17 12.34 1.86 17.68
N ILE A 18 12.23 2.82 18.61
CA ILE A 18 13.28 3.82 18.85
C ILE A 18 14.58 3.12 19.25
N PHE A 19 14.53 2.15 20.16
CA PHE A 19 15.70 1.40 20.59
C PHE A 19 16.40 0.66 19.44
N ILE A 20 15.64 -0.03 18.58
CA ILE A 20 16.18 -0.73 17.40
C ILE A 20 16.79 0.26 16.40
N ILE A 21 16.11 1.38 16.12
CA ILE A 21 16.60 2.40 15.20
C ILE A 21 17.88 3.06 15.74
N SER A 22 17.89 3.47 17.01
CA SER A 22 19.06 4.13 17.62
C SER A 22 20.26 3.18 17.72
N SER A 23 20.06 1.92 18.10
CA SER A 23 21.14 0.93 18.18
C SER A 23 21.71 0.61 16.80
N SER A 24 20.85 0.34 15.80
CA SER A 24 21.32 0.09 14.43
C SER A 24 22.06 1.28 13.82
N LEU A 25 21.58 2.52 14.06
CA LEU A 25 22.26 3.72 13.62
C LEU A 25 23.65 3.87 14.27
N LEU A 26 23.74 3.63 15.58
CA LEU A 26 25.01 3.68 16.31
C LEU A 26 26.00 2.64 15.76
N ILE A 27 25.57 1.40 15.55
CA ILE A 27 26.44 0.33 15.01
C ILE A 27 26.90 0.69 13.59
N ASN A 28 26.03 1.25 12.75
CA ASN A 28 26.39 1.67 11.39
C ASN A 28 27.48 2.75 11.40
N LEU A 29 27.32 3.76 12.26
CA LEU A 29 28.29 4.85 12.41
C LEU A 29 29.65 4.37 12.90
N LEU A 30 29.67 3.37 13.80
CA LEU A 30 30.91 2.86 14.39
C LEU A 30 31.64 1.82 13.53
N THR A 31 30.91 1.07 12.68
CA THR A 31 31.48 -0.06 11.94
C THR A 31 31.73 0.29 10.47
N THR A 32 30.72 0.82 9.79
CA THR A 32 30.72 1.00 8.33
C THR A 32 29.98 2.28 7.94
N PRO A 33 30.53 3.48 8.25
CA PRO A 33 29.82 4.75 8.06
C PRO A 33 29.51 5.07 6.59
N ASN A 34 30.25 4.47 5.65
CA ASN A 34 30.04 4.67 4.21
C ASN A 34 28.96 3.75 3.62
N GLU A 35 28.55 2.70 4.35
CA GLU A 35 27.49 1.81 3.93
C GLU A 35 26.20 2.15 4.67
N LEU A 36 25.08 2.13 3.95
CA LEU A 36 23.78 2.58 4.48
C LEU A 36 22.87 1.39 4.83
N TRP A 37 23.44 0.30 5.38
CA TRP A 37 22.66 -0.90 5.72
C TRP A 37 21.60 -0.66 6.80
N VAL A 38 21.73 0.44 7.57
CA VAL A 38 20.73 0.89 8.55
C VAL A 38 19.32 1.01 7.94
N PHE A 39 19.18 1.35 6.66
CA PHE A 39 17.86 1.47 6.01
C PHE A 39 17.13 0.13 5.86
N TYR A 40 17.85 -1.00 5.80
CA TYR A 40 17.23 -2.34 5.82
C TYR A 40 16.54 -2.66 7.15
N ILE A 41 16.89 -1.94 8.22
CA ILE A 41 16.27 -2.07 9.54
C ILE A 41 15.24 -0.97 9.74
N VAL A 42 15.63 0.28 9.50
CA VAL A 42 14.77 1.45 9.74
C VAL A 42 13.50 1.38 8.89
N GLY A 43 13.60 1.02 7.61
CA GLY A 43 12.44 0.92 6.71
C GLY A 43 11.35 -0.02 7.25
N PRO A 44 11.65 -1.31 7.48
CA PRO A 44 10.71 -2.25 8.06
C PRO A 44 10.19 -1.88 9.45
N VAL A 45 11.03 -1.31 10.32
CA VAL A 45 10.60 -0.89 11.67
C VAL A 45 9.61 0.28 11.58
N LEU A 46 9.89 1.29 10.75
CA LEU A 46 8.96 2.40 10.51
C LEU A 46 7.65 1.91 9.88
N TYR A 47 7.73 1.02 8.90
CA TYR A 47 6.55 0.39 8.32
C TYR A 47 5.72 -0.36 9.38
N ALA A 48 6.36 -1.11 10.28
CA ALA A 48 5.67 -1.80 11.36
C ALA A 48 4.96 -0.81 12.31
N LEU A 49 5.57 0.32 12.65
CA LEU A 49 4.91 1.41 13.41
C LEU A 49 3.66 1.93 12.71
N LEU A 50 3.78 2.23 11.43
CA LEU A 50 2.65 2.72 10.62
C LEU A 50 1.55 1.66 10.51
N CYS A 51 1.92 0.39 10.30
CA CYS A 51 1.00 -0.73 10.20
C CYS A 51 0.23 -0.94 11.51
N ILE A 52 0.91 -1.02 12.65
CA ILE A 52 0.24 -1.24 13.94
C ILE A 52 -0.69 -0.07 14.27
N ASN A 53 -0.22 1.17 14.12
CA ASN A 53 -1.01 2.35 14.48
C ASN A 53 -2.20 2.56 13.54
N HIS A 54 -1.98 2.53 12.23
CA HIS A 54 -3.01 2.85 11.25
C HIS A 54 -3.88 1.66 10.84
N THR A 55 -3.37 0.43 10.90
CA THR A 55 -4.11 -0.75 10.42
C THR A 55 -4.68 -1.58 11.56
N ILE A 56 -3.88 -1.88 12.60
CA ILE A 56 -4.34 -2.76 13.68
C ILE A 56 -5.17 -1.99 14.70
N LEU A 57 -4.65 -0.86 15.19
CA LEU A 57 -5.26 -0.12 16.31
C LEU A 57 -6.32 0.89 15.88
N SER A 58 -6.29 1.30 14.62
CA SER A 58 -7.23 2.27 14.06
C SER A 58 -8.62 1.67 13.84
N LYS A 59 -9.65 2.49 14.05
CA LYS A 59 -11.03 2.21 13.64
C LYS A 59 -11.31 2.60 12.19
N ALA A 60 -10.27 2.94 11.42
CA ALA A 60 -10.40 3.29 10.00
C ALA A 60 -11.07 2.17 9.19
N HIS A 61 -11.76 2.58 8.13
CA HIS A 61 -12.41 1.66 7.21
C HIS A 61 -11.40 0.73 6.54
N ALA A 62 -11.74 -0.54 6.32
CA ALA A 62 -10.76 -1.52 5.83
C ALA A 62 -10.24 -1.17 4.43
N GLY A 63 -11.07 -0.58 3.55
CA GLY A 63 -10.61 -0.09 2.25
C GLY A 63 -9.54 1.01 2.36
N SER A 64 -9.68 1.94 3.32
CA SER A 64 -8.65 2.96 3.59
C SER A 64 -7.37 2.34 4.14
N LYS A 65 -7.49 1.32 5.01
CA LYS A 65 -6.33 0.57 5.50
C LYS A 65 -5.58 -0.13 4.37
N ILE A 66 -6.28 -0.74 3.41
CA ILE A 66 -5.66 -1.41 2.26
C ILE A 66 -4.85 -0.40 1.41
N ILE A 67 -5.44 0.74 1.07
CA ILE A 67 -4.74 1.78 0.29
C ILE A 67 -3.50 2.27 1.04
N PHE A 68 -3.65 2.57 2.33
CA PHE A 68 -2.52 3.00 3.16
C PHE A 68 -1.40 1.94 3.18
N GLN A 69 -1.76 0.66 3.28
CA GLN A 69 -0.79 -0.44 3.26
C GLN A 69 -0.05 -0.54 1.93
N VAL A 70 -0.76 -0.40 0.80
CA VAL A 70 -0.14 -0.37 -0.53
C VAL A 70 0.87 0.77 -0.63
N LEU A 71 0.48 1.98 -0.21
CA LEU A 71 1.35 3.16 -0.26
C LEU A 71 2.57 3.02 0.67
N ALA A 72 2.34 2.60 1.92
CA ALA A 72 3.39 2.46 2.92
C ALA A 72 4.40 1.35 2.55
N LEU A 73 3.91 0.19 2.10
CA LEU A 73 4.77 -0.90 1.61
C LEU A 73 5.54 -0.49 0.37
N SER A 74 4.88 0.16 -0.60
CA SER A 74 5.56 0.62 -1.82
C SER A 74 6.67 1.62 -1.50
N ALA A 75 6.41 2.59 -0.61
CA ALA A 75 7.43 3.54 -0.17
C ALA A 75 8.61 2.85 0.53
N MET A 76 8.34 1.90 1.44
CA MET A 76 9.37 1.13 2.13
C MET A 76 10.22 0.33 1.13
N LEU A 77 9.59 -0.35 0.18
CA LEU A 77 10.29 -1.16 -0.83
C LEU A 77 11.17 -0.30 -1.74
N ILE A 78 10.71 0.89 -2.14
CA ILE A 78 11.52 1.83 -2.93
C ILE A 78 12.76 2.27 -2.14
N VAL A 79 12.61 2.62 -0.85
CA VAL A 79 13.76 2.99 -0.01
C VAL A 79 14.78 1.85 0.04
N ILE A 80 14.33 0.63 0.32
CA ILE A 80 15.20 -0.56 0.38
C ILE A 80 15.91 -0.78 -0.96
N ASP A 81 15.18 -0.71 -2.07
CA ASP A 81 15.71 -0.95 -3.41
C ASP A 81 16.77 0.08 -3.81
N VAL A 82 16.51 1.37 -3.57
CA VAL A 82 17.49 2.44 -3.81
C VAL A 82 18.75 2.24 -2.95
N THR A 83 18.58 1.86 -1.69
CA THR A 83 19.73 1.61 -0.79
C THR A 83 20.50 0.33 -1.12
N ALA A 84 19.87 -0.62 -1.81
CA ALA A 84 20.47 -1.88 -2.26
C ALA A 84 21.22 -1.81 -3.59
N GLY A 85 21.53 -0.60 -4.07
CA GLY A 85 22.19 -0.40 -5.35
C GLY A 85 21.23 -0.12 -6.51
N ALA A 86 19.98 0.24 -6.22
CA ALA A 86 19.00 0.75 -7.18
C ALA A 86 18.79 -0.18 -8.39
N THR A 87 18.64 -1.49 -8.12
CA THR A 87 18.37 -2.50 -9.16
C THR A 87 16.92 -2.50 -9.63
N ARG A 88 16.05 -1.68 -9.00
CA ARG A 88 14.67 -1.37 -9.41
C ARG A 88 13.73 -2.57 -9.33
N TRP A 89 14.10 -3.63 -8.61
CA TRP A 89 13.30 -4.85 -8.44
C TRP A 89 11.92 -4.55 -7.82
N SER A 90 11.86 -3.53 -6.94
CA SER A 90 10.62 -3.13 -6.29
C SER A 90 9.61 -2.60 -7.30
N VAL A 91 10.06 -1.73 -8.21
CA VAL A 91 9.24 -1.08 -9.23
C VAL A 91 8.97 -2.02 -10.41
N HIS A 92 9.93 -2.87 -10.77
CA HIS A 92 9.78 -3.83 -11.86
C HIS A 92 8.74 -4.91 -11.54
N TYR A 93 8.72 -5.44 -10.31
CA TYR A 93 7.92 -6.63 -10.00
C TYR A 93 7.02 -6.43 -8.78
N VAL A 94 7.58 -6.04 -7.64
CA VAL A 94 6.88 -6.22 -6.36
C VAL A 94 5.72 -5.23 -6.19
N ILE A 95 5.90 -3.97 -6.54
CA ILE A 95 4.84 -2.95 -6.49
C ILE A 95 3.70 -3.30 -7.46
N PRO A 96 3.93 -3.65 -8.74
CA PRO A 96 2.87 -4.12 -9.64
C PRO A 96 2.04 -5.25 -9.04
N PHE A 97 2.69 -6.29 -8.48
CA PHE A 97 1.98 -7.42 -7.86
C PHE A 97 1.28 -7.05 -6.56
N LEU A 98 1.87 -6.18 -5.75
CA LEU A 98 1.25 -5.67 -4.53
C LEU A 98 -0.07 -4.97 -4.83
N VAL A 99 -0.12 -4.15 -5.89
CA VAL A 99 -1.33 -3.46 -6.33
C VAL A 99 -2.39 -4.44 -6.82
N ILE A 100 -2.01 -5.50 -7.57
CA ILE A 100 -2.94 -6.56 -7.99
C ILE A 100 -3.56 -7.24 -6.77
N VAL A 101 -2.74 -7.69 -5.82
CA VAL A 101 -3.19 -8.38 -4.61
C VAL A 101 -4.14 -7.49 -3.80
N ALA A 102 -3.78 -6.23 -3.59
CA ALA A 102 -4.64 -5.30 -2.86
C ALA A 102 -5.98 -5.05 -3.58
N THR A 103 -5.97 -4.91 -4.90
CA THR A 103 -7.18 -4.72 -5.71
C THR A 103 -8.06 -5.97 -5.67
N LEU A 104 -7.46 -7.17 -5.71
CA LEU A 104 -8.16 -8.44 -5.53
C LEU A 104 -8.80 -8.55 -4.14
N ILE A 105 -8.10 -8.17 -3.08
CA ILE A 105 -8.65 -8.17 -1.71
C ILE A 105 -9.89 -7.27 -1.63
N VAL A 106 -9.83 -6.05 -2.16
CA VAL A 106 -10.99 -5.13 -2.17
C VAL A 106 -12.15 -5.73 -2.96
N THR A 107 -11.87 -6.31 -4.13
CA THR A 107 -12.88 -6.98 -4.96
C THR A 107 -13.56 -8.13 -4.21
N ILE A 108 -12.79 -8.99 -3.54
CA ILE A 108 -13.34 -10.10 -2.74
C ILE A 108 -14.21 -9.58 -1.59
N ILE A 109 -13.78 -8.53 -0.89
CA ILE A 109 -14.57 -7.92 0.20
C ILE A 109 -15.94 -7.46 -0.30
N ILE A 110 -15.94 -6.80 -1.46
CA ILE A 110 -17.14 -6.30 -2.10
C ILE A 110 -18.07 -7.45 -2.50
N LEU A 111 -17.54 -8.49 -3.16
CA LEU A 111 -18.33 -9.66 -3.59
C LEU A 111 -18.91 -10.44 -2.40
N ARG A 112 -18.18 -10.55 -1.29
CA ARG A 112 -18.65 -11.22 -0.08
C ARG A 112 -19.68 -10.40 0.71
N LYS A 113 -19.65 -9.08 0.60
CA LYS A 113 -20.52 -8.16 1.35
C LYS A 113 -21.12 -7.10 0.43
N PRO A 114 -22.07 -7.48 -0.47
CA PRO A 114 -22.62 -6.57 -1.46
C PRO A 114 -23.34 -5.36 -0.85
N MET A 115 -23.87 -5.46 0.38
CA MET A 115 -24.47 -4.32 1.08
C MET A 115 -23.46 -3.20 1.39
N LYS A 116 -22.15 -3.51 1.46
CA LYS A 116 -21.09 -2.52 1.68
C LYS A 116 -20.53 -1.92 0.39
N TRP A 117 -21.09 -2.29 -0.77
CA TRP A 117 -20.62 -1.85 -2.07
C TRP A 117 -20.38 -0.34 -2.13
N ARG A 118 -21.38 0.46 -1.71
CA ARG A 118 -21.30 1.93 -1.70
C ARG A 118 -20.16 2.50 -0.86
N GLU A 119 -19.85 1.84 0.26
CA GLU A 119 -18.74 2.23 1.15
C GLU A 119 -17.38 1.93 0.49
N TYR A 120 -17.30 0.89 -0.35
CA TYR A 120 -16.08 0.47 -1.01
C TYR A 120 -15.86 1.06 -2.41
N LEU A 121 -16.89 1.61 -3.04
CA LEU A 121 -16.82 2.26 -4.36
C LEU A 121 -15.63 3.20 -4.49
N GLY A 122 -15.48 4.14 -3.54
CA GLY A 122 -14.39 5.13 -3.59
C GLY A 122 -13.01 4.48 -3.49
N TYR A 123 -12.85 3.51 -2.59
CA TYR A 123 -11.59 2.79 -2.43
C TYR A 123 -11.25 1.95 -3.65
N MET A 124 -12.26 1.36 -4.28
CA MET A 124 -12.09 0.59 -5.50
C MET A 124 -11.61 1.45 -6.67
N MET A 125 -12.21 2.63 -6.83
CA MET A 125 -11.78 3.61 -7.83
C MET A 125 -10.33 4.06 -7.59
N THR A 126 -9.95 4.29 -6.33
CA THR A 126 -8.54 4.61 -6.00
C THR A 126 -7.61 3.46 -6.36
N MET A 127 -7.98 2.20 -6.06
CA MET A 127 -7.17 1.03 -6.43
C MET A 127 -7.03 0.87 -7.95
N ILE A 128 -8.09 1.16 -8.72
CA ILE A 128 -8.04 1.15 -10.19
C ILE A 128 -7.04 2.20 -10.69
N VAL A 129 -7.08 3.43 -10.17
CA VAL A 129 -6.11 4.49 -10.51
C VAL A 129 -4.68 4.05 -10.16
N LEU A 130 -4.47 3.48 -8.96
CA LEU A 130 -3.18 2.92 -8.56
C LEU A 130 -2.75 1.76 -9.47
N GLY A 131 -3.68 0.99 -10.03
CA GLY A 131 -3.43 -0.09 -10.98
C GLY A 131 -2.82 0.36 -12.30
N PHE A 132 -3.06 1.62 -12.72
CA PHE A 132 -2.40 2.21 -13.89
C PHE A 132 -1.03 2.83 -13.57
N MET A 133 -0.73 3.06 -12.28
CA MET A 133 0.52 3.71 -11.86
C MET A 133 1.79 2.95 -12.30
N PRO A 134 1.87 1.61 -12.24
CA PRO A 134 3.02 0.86 -12.77
C PRO A 134 3.32 1.11 -14.25
N VAL A 135 2.29 1.39 -15.07
CA VAL A 135 2.48 1.72 -16.49
C VAL A 135 3.08 3.11 -16.63
N LEU A 136 2.62 4.09 -15.83
CA LEU A 136 3.22 5.43 -15.80
C LEU A 136 4.69 5.39 -15.38
N LEU A 137 5.04 4.52 -14.42
CA LEU A 137 6.44 4.29 -14.02
C LEU A 137 7.29 3.66 -15.13
N PHE A 138 6.70 2.81 -15.97
CA PHE A 138 7.39 2.28 -17.16
C PHE A 138 7.61 3.37 -18.21
N LEU A 139 6.59 4.17 -18.51
CA LEU A 139 6.67 5.25 -19.49
C LEU A 139 7.66 6.36 -19.08
N SER A 140 7.82 6.60 -17.79
CA SER A 140 8.80 7.56 -17.26
C SER A 140 10.24 7.01 -17.17
N THR A 141 10.50 5.82 -17.72
CA THR A 141 11.80 5.11 -17.68
C THR A 141 12.30 4.73 -16.29
N LEU A 142 11.43 4.82 -15.28
CA LEU A 142 11.69 4.31 -13.93
C LEU A 142 11.59 2.78 -13.89
N SER A 143 10.75 2.17 -14.73
CA SER A 143 10.70 0.72 -14.97
C SER A 143 11.13 0.38 -16.40
N TYR A 144 11.85 -0.74 -16.56
CA TYR A 144 12.31 -1.28 -17.85
C TYR A 144 11.59 -2.59 -18.21
N VAL A 145 10.83 -3.16 -17.28
CA VAL A 145 10.09 -4.42 -17.48
C VAL A 145 8.62 -4.11 -17.66
N LEU A 146 8.11 -4.35 -18.87
CA LEU A 146 6.74 -3.96 -19.25
C LEU A 146 5.66 -4.90 -18.70
N TRP A 147 5.91 -6.21 -18.72
CA TRP A 147 4.84 -7.20 -18.51
C TRP A 147 4.16 -7.10 -17.12
N PRO A 148 4.85 -6.83 -15.99
CA PRO A 148 4.20 -6.68 -14.68
C PRO A 148 3.31 -5.44 -14.65
N SER A 149 3.78 -4.33 -15.22
CA SER A 149 2.98 -3.11 -15.35
C SER A 149 1.75 -3.33 -16.23
N ALA A 150 1.92 -4.01 -17.36
CA ALA A 150 0.84 -4.29 -18.30
C ALA A 150 -0.24 -5.19 -17.67
N ILE A 151 0.15 -6.26 -16.96
CA ILE A 151 -0.83 -7.15 -16.32
C ILE A 151 -1.56 -6.46 -15.15
N THR A 152 -0.88 -5.59 -14.40
CA THR A 152 -1.54 -4.79 -13.35
C THR A 152 -2.58 -3.84 -13.93
N ALA A 153 -2.25 -3.14 -15.02
CA ALA A 153 -3.19 -2.25 -15.69
C ALA A 153 -4.36 -3.01 -16.34
N LEU A 154 -4.09 -4.16 -16.97
CA LEU A 154 -5.13 -5.04 -17.50
C LEU A 154 -6.09 -5.49 -16.39
N TYR A 155 -5.56 -5.92 -15.24
CA TYR A 155 -6.37 -6.32 -14.10
C TYR A 155 -7.23 -5.17 -13.56
N ALA A 156 -6.66 -3.97 -13.44
CA ALA A 156 -7.41 -2.78 -13.04
C ALA A 156 -8.54 -2.43 -14.02
N LEU A 157 -8.27 -2.52 -15.33
CA LEU A 157 -9.25 -2.29 -16.38
C LEU A 157 -10.38 -3.33 -16.35
N LEU A 158 -10.04 -4.62 -16.26
CA LEU A 158 -11.03 -5.70 -16.15
C LEU A 158 -11.90 -5.52 -14.92
N THR A 159 -11.30 -5.10 -13.82
CA THR A 159 -12.05 -4.87 -12.58
C THR A 159 -12.98 -3.67 -12.71
N PHE A 160 -12.56 -2.59 -13.37
CA PHE A 160 -13.42 -1.45 -13.69
C PHE A 160 -14.58 -1.84 -14.61
N ILE A 161 -14.31 -2.61 -15.67
CA ILE A 161 -15.35 -3.09 -16.59
C ILE A 161 -16.34 -3.98 -15.84
N GLY A 162 -15.85 -4.94 -15.04
CA GLY A 162 -16.69 -5.80 -14.22
C GLY A 162 -17.57 -4.99 -13.29
N MET A 163 -17.01 -3.96 -12.65
CA MET A 163 -17.76 -3.02 -11.82
C MET A 163 -18.93 -2.41 -12.60
N VAL A 164 -18.68 -1.80 -13.77
CA VAL A 164 -19.69 -1.13 -14.61
C VAL A 164 -20.75 -2.10 -15.14
N LEU A 165 -20.37 -3.32 -15.53
CA LEU A 165 -21.30 -4.32 -16.05
C LEU A 165 -22.22 -4.87 -14.97
N PHE A 166 -21.69 -5.14 -13.77
CA PHE A 166 -22.46 -5.63 -12.63
C PHE A 166 -23.11 -4.51 -11.81
N ALA A 167 -23.10 -3.28 -12.34
CA ALA A 167 -23.68 -2.10 -11.73
C ALA A 167 -25.21 -2.11 -11.76
N ASN A 168 -25.85 -2.24 -10.58
CA ASN A 168 -27.29 -1.98 -10.46
C ASN A 168 -27.63 -0.49 -10.76
N LYS A 169 -28.90 -0.18 -11.07
CA LYS A 169 -29.36 1.20 -11.36
C LYS A 169 -28.90 2.24 -10.32
N THR A 170 -28.87 1.86 -9.04
CA THR A 170 -28.37 2.68 -7.93
C THR A 170 -26.88 3.05 -8.09
N MET A 171 -26.06 2.13 -8.62
CA MET A 171 -24.64 2.35 -8.86
C MET A 171 -24.39 3.27 -10.06
N LYS A 172 -25.16 3.12 -11.14
CA LYS A 172 -25.09 4.06 -12.28
C LYS A 172 -25.38 5.48 -11.82
N ASN A 173 -26.38 5.66 -10.95
CA ASN A 173 -26.73 6.97 -10.39
C ASN A 173 -25.63 7.56 -9.48
N GLU A 174 -24.91 6.73 -8.71
CA GLU A 174 -23.78 7.22 -7.89
C GLU A 174 -22.53 7.56 -8.70
N ILE A 175 -22.21 6.78 -9.74
CA ILE A 175 -21.12 7.11 -10.66
C ILE A 175 -21.43 8.44 -11.34
N VAL A 176 -22.63 8.58 -11.91
CA VAL A 176 -23.06 9.84 -12.53
C VAL A 176 -22.97 10.98 -11.51
N ARG A 177 -23.45 10.81 -10.29
CA ARG A 177 -23.37 11.87 -9.26
C ARG A 177 -21.94 12.26 -8.84
N ARG A 178 -20.96 11.37 -8.93
CA ARG A 178 -19.56 11.66 -8.56
C ARG A 178 -18.73 12.20 -9.72
N PHE A 179 -19.10 11.89 -10.96
CA PHE A 179 -18.40 12.32 -12.17
C PHE A 179 -19.08 13.49 -12.91
N HIS A 180 -20.38 13.71 -12.69
CA HIS A 180 -21.04 14.98 -13.03
C HIS A 180 -21.05 15.89 -11.81
N PHE A 181 -20.23 16.95 -11.89
CA PHE A 181 -20.45 18.19 -11.15
C PHE A 181 -21.55 19.02 -11.82
#